data_AF-A9KK33-F1
#
_entry.id   AF-A9KK33-F1
#
_cell.length_a   1.000
_cell.length_b   1.000
_cell.length_c   1.000
_cell.angle_alpha   90.00
_cell.angle_beta   90.00
_cell.angle_gamma   90.00
#
_symmetry.space_group_name_H-M   'P 1'
#
loop_
_entity.id
_entity.type
_entity.pdbx_description
1 polymer ?
#
loop_
_entity_poly.entity_id
_entity_poly.type
_entity_poly.pdbx_seq_one_letter_code
_entity_poly.pdbx_strand_id
1 'polypeptide(L)'
;MDKHQEDNHQEDNHHVENHYEENKISEAVMLEEERKKWFGRGIYGSKDVPIRLLDGLIATFIIAIVVMVIYFAMNGGYRVRFHTFGGSEVASQKLRYGELVAEPEIPIKPGYKFEYWYQEEEPNLIWNFSVNKVGGDLILYAHWVPAKILVKFDLNGGTTTEGSEVLEPKEVVFNETYGELPTPVKKASTFTGWEYSGAIITSDSTVWMTGEHVLKAVWNE
;
A
#
# COMPACT_ATOMS: atom_id res chain seq x y z
N MET A 1 -57.30 -33.52 -98.87
CA MET A 1 -58.06 -34.64 -98.28
C MET A 1 -57.43 -34.93 -96.93
N ASP A 2 -58.01 -34.43 -95.84
CA ASP A 2 -58.98 -35.18 -94.98
C ASP A 2 -58.23 -36.25 -94.16
N LYS A 3 -58.34 -36.39 -92.84
CA LYS A 3 -59.31 -35.89 -91.83
C LYS A 3 -58.68 -35.96 -90.43
N HIS A 4 -59.22 -35.11 -89.56
CA HIS A 4 -59.43 -35.26 -88.12
C HIS A 4 -58.87 -36.50 -87.40
N GLN A 5 -58.23 -36.24 -86.26
CA GLN A 5 -58.67 -36.87 -85.02
C GLN A 5 -58.42 -35.93 -83.83
N GLU A 6 -59.50 -35.67 -83.11
CA GLU A 6 -59.65 -34.85 -81.92
C GLU A 6 -59.70 -35.86 -80.77
N ASP A 7 -58.82 -35.73 -79.76
CA ASP A 7 -58.97 -36.49 -78.51
C ASP A 7 -58.65 -35.59 -77.31
N ASN A 8 -59.70 -35.42 -76.52
CA ASN A 8 -59.76 -34.72 -75.24
C ASN A 8 -59.03 -35.53 -74.16
N HIS A 9 -58.00 -34.98 -73.53
CA HIS A 9 -57.64 -35.35 -72.17
C HIS A 9 -56.83 -34.24 -71.50
N GLN A 10 -57.50 -33.44 -70.68
CA GLN A 10 -56.83 -32.66 -69.63
C GLN A 10 -57.77 -32.42 -68.44
N GLU A 11 -58.46 -33.47 -67.99
CA GLU A 11 -58.88 -33.59 -66.59
C GLU A 11 -57.66 -34.10 -65.80
N ASP A 12 -56.74 -33.20 -65.42
CA ASP A 12 -55.78 -33.55 -64.35
C ASP A 12 -55.07 -32.36 -63.69
N ASN A 13 -55.35 -31.12 -64.09
CA ASN A 13 -54.76 -29.95 -63.42
C ASN A 13 -55.46 -29.57 -62.10
N HIS A 14 -56.66 -30.09 -61.83
CA HIS A 14 -57.40 -29.73 -60.61
C HIS A 14 -57.02 -30.57 -59.38
N HIS A 15 -56.33 -31.70 -59.56
CA HIS A 15 -55.93 -32.55 -58.42
C HIS A 15 -54.51 -32.23 -57.92
N VAL A 16 -53.61 -31.81 -58.83
CA VAL A 16 -52.21 -31.49 -58.49
C VAL A 16 -52.11 -30.14 -57.76
N GLU A 17 -52.86 -29.12 -58.18
CA GLU A 17 -52.80 -27.78 -57.58
C GLU A 17 -53.34 -27.74 -56.13
N ASN A 18 -54.35 -28.58 -55.84
CA ASN A 18 -54.86 -28.75 -54.47
C ASN A 18 -53.83 -29.40 -53.52
N HIS A 19 -53.02 -30.34 -54.01
CA HIS A 19 -51.98 -30.99 -53.19
C HIS A 19 -50.77 -30.08 -52.90
N TYR A 20 -50.47 -29.10 -53.75
CA TYR A 20 -49.41 -28.12 -53.48
C TYR A 20 -49.83 -27.06 -52.47
N GLU A 21 -51.07 -26.56 -52.54
CA GLU A 21 -51.59 -25.58 -51.57
C GLU A 21 -51.83 -26.19 -50.18
N GLU A 22 -52.34 -27.43 -50.09
CA GLU A 22 -52.49 -28.12 -48.79
C GLU A 22 -51.15 -28.37 -48.09
N ASN A 23 -50.11 -28.76 -48.83
CA ASN A 23 -48.77 -28.98 -48.25
C ASN A 23 -48.12 -27.67 -47.79
N LYS A 24 -48.33 -26.57 -48.52
CA LYS A 24 -47.80 -25.25 -48.15
C LYS A 24 -48.48 -24.69 -46.90
N ILE A 25 -49.78 -24.94 -46.74
CA ILE A 25 -50.54 -24.58 -45.53
C ILE A 25 -50.09 -25.47 -44.35
N SER A 26 -49.88 -26.76 -44.57
CA SER A 26 -49.35 -27.69 -43.56
C SER A 26 -47.96 -27.28 -43.05
N GLU A 27 -47.03 -26.98 -43.96
CA GLU A 27 -45.68 -26.51 -43.60
C GLU A 27 -45.70 -25.15 -42.89
N ALA A 28 -46.53 -24.21 -43.33
CA ALA A 28 -46.68 -22.91 -42.68
C ALA A 28 -47.26 -23.03 -41.25
N VAL A 29 -48.23 -23.92 -41.04
CA VAL A 29 -48.80 -24.21 -39.72
C VAL A 29 -47.78 -24.89 -38.81
N MET A 30 -47.02 -25.85 -39.32
CA MET A 30 -45.95 -26.54 -38.58
C MET A 30 -44.81 -25.59 -38.18
N LEU A 31 -44.38 -24.71 -39.08
CA LEU A 31 -43.35 -23.70 -38.80
C LEU A 31 -43.84 -22.64 -37.80
N GLU A 32 -45.14 -22.31 -37.79
CA GLU A 32 -45.72 -21.41 -36.80
C GLU A 32 -45.85 -22.07 -35.40
N GLU A 33 -46.11 -23.37 -35.34
CA GLU A 33 -46.09 -24.14 -34.09
C GLU A 33 -44.67 -24.30 -33.51
N GLU A 34 -43.66 -24.50 -34.36
CA GLU A 34 -42.26 -24.58 -33.92
C GLU A 34 -41.70 -23.22 -33.51
N ARG A 35 -42.04 -22.13 -34.22
CA ARG A 35 -41.66 -20.76 -33.86
C ARG A 35 -42.21 -20.33 -32.50
N LYS A 36 -43.36 -20.86 -32.09
CA LYS A 36 -43.97 -20.62 -30.75
C LYS A 36 -43.29 -21.42 -29.63
N LYS A 37 -42.63 -22.55 -29.92
CA LYS A 37 -41.96 -23.39 -28.91
C LYS A 37 -40.57 -22.88 -28.50
N TRP A 38 -39.87 -22.13 -29.35
CA TRP A 38 -38.45 -21.81 -29.12
C TRP A 38 -38.20 -20.56 -28.24
N PHE A 39 -39.12 -19.60 -28.17
CA PHE A 39 -38.90 -18.33 -27.47
C PHE A 39 -39.47 -18.20 -26.05
N GLY A 40 -39.78 -19.32 -25.37
CA GLY A 40 -40.65 -19.26 -24.19
C GLY A 40 -40.30 -20.08 -22.95
N ARG A 41 -39.08 -20.59 -22.80
CA ARG A 41 -38.68 -21.29 -21.55
C ARG A 41 -37.37 -20.77 -20.98
N GLY A 42 -37.36 -19.47 -20.68
CA GLY A 42 -36.68 -19.01 -19.47
C GLY A 42 -37.39 -19.54 -18.23
N ILE A 43 -36.77 -19.36 -17.07
CA ILE A 43 -37.18 -19.83 -15.71
C ILE A 43 -38.62 -19.44 -15.26
N TYR A 44 -39.41 -18.79 -16.12
CA TYR A 44 -40.78 -18.35 -15.92
C TYR A 44 -41.84 -19.25 -16.57
N GLY A 45 -41.47 -20.39 -17.15
CA GLY A 45 -42.43 -21.34 -17.73
C GLY A 45 -43.03 -22.28 -16.69
N SER A 46 -44.23 -21.97 -16.19
CA SER A 46 -45.23 -22.86 -15.52
C SER A 46 -45.67 -22.53 -14.07
N LYS A 47 -45.34 -21.35 -13.53
CA LYS A 47 -45.98 -20.85 -12.30
C LYS A 47 -46.37 -19.39 -12.51
N ASP A 48 -47.64 -19.05 -12.33
CA ASP A 48 -48.12 -17.67 -12.30
C ASP A 48 -47.50 -16.99 -11.08
N VAL A 49 -46.28 -16.46 -11.20
CA VAL A 49 -45.66 -15.68 -10.13
C VAL A 49 -46.30 -14.30 -10.18
N PRO A 50 -47.05 -13.88 -9.15
CA PRO A 50 -47.58 -12.53 -9.07
C PRO A 50 -46.45 -11.53 -9.20
N ILE A 51 -46.63 -10.49 -10.01
CA ILE A 51 -45.62 -9.44 -10.28
C ILE A 51 -45.05 -8.88 -8.96
N ARG A 52 -45.89 -8.74 -7.93
CA ARG A 52 -45.50 -8.31 -6.58
C ARG A 52 -44.49 -9.22 -5.87
N LEU A 53 -44.55 -10.54 -6.10
CA LEU A 53 -43.58 -11.48 -5.55
C LEU A 53 -42.23 -11.37 -6.29
N LEU A 54 -42.26 -11.12 -7.60
CA LEU A 54 -41.04 -10.86 -8.37
C LEU A 54 -40.38 -9.54 -7.93
N ASP A 55 -41.15 -8.47 -7.76
CA ASP A 55 -40.67 -7.17 -7.27
C ASP A 55 -40.06 -7.29 -5.87
N GLY A 56 -40.70 -8.06 -4.98
CA GLY A 56 -40.18 -8.35 -3.65
C GLY A 56 -38.85 -9.10 -3.70
N LEU A 57 -38.73 -10.15 -4.54
CA LEU A 57 -37.49 -10.90 -4.72
C LEU A 57 -36.37 -10.01 -5.30
N ILE A 58 -36.67 -9.18 -6.29
CA ILE A 58 -35.72 -8.22 -6.87
C ILE A 58 -35.26 -7.22 -5.80
N ALA A 59 -36.19 -6.65 -5.01
CA ALA A 59 -35.85 -5.71 -3.94
C ALA A 59 -34.95 -6.37 -2.88
N THR A 60 -35.25 -7.61 -2.46
CA THR A 60 -34.40 -8.35 -1.51
C THR A 60 -33.01 -8.64 -2.07
N PHE A 61 -32.91 -8.96 -3.37
CA PHE A 61 -31.63 -9.19 -4.03
C PHE A 61 -30.80 -7.91 -4.15
N ILE A 62 -31.43 -6.77 -4.47
CA ILE A 62 -30.77 -5.46 -4.48
C ILE A 62 -30.25 -5.10 -3.08
N ILE A 63 -31.07 -5.28 -2.04
CA ILE A 63 -30.66 -5.05 -0.65
C ILE A 63 -29.48 -5.97 -0.29
N ALA A 64 -29.54 -7.25 -0.63
CA ALA A 64 -28.45 -8.20 -0.38
C ALA A 64 -27.16 -7.81 -1.11
N ILE A 65 -27.24 -7.36 -2.37
CA ILE A 65 -26.09 -6.84 -3.12
C ILE A 65 -25.51 -5.60 -2.44
N VAL A 66 -26.35 -4.64 -2.03
CA VAL A 66 -25.90 -3.42 -1.35
C VAL A 66 -25.22 -3.76 -0.03
N VAL A 67 -25.80 -4.67 0.77
CA VAL A 67 -25.20 -5.16 2.02
C VAL A 67 -23.87 -5.88 1.75
N MET A 68 -23.80 -6.72 0.71
CA MET A 68 -22.57 -7.41 0.31
C MET A 68 -21.49 -6.41 -0.14
N VAL A 69 -21.83 -5.40 -0.93
CA VAL A 69 -20.91 -4.33 -1.35
C VAL A 69 -20.40 -3.54 -0.15
N ILE A 70 -21.28 -3.18 0.80
CA ILE A 70 -20.90 -2.50 2.05
C ILE A 70 -19.98 -3.41 2.88
N TYR A 71 -20.33 -4.69 3.02
CA TYR A 71 -19.53 -5.68 3.75
C TYR A 71 -18.12 -5.82 3.16
N PHE A 72 -17.99 -5.97 1.84
CA PHE A 72 -16.68 -6.04 1.16
C PHE A 72 -15.93 -4.70 1.22
N ALA A 73 -16.62 -3.57 1.17
CA ALA A 73 -15.98 -2.27 1.33
C ALA A 73 -15.43 -2.06 2.75
N MET A 74 -16.13 -2.54 3.78
CA MET A 74 -15.71 -2.42 5.18
C MET A 74 -14.66 -3.45 5.58
N ASN A 75 -14.77 -4.69 5.10
CA ASN A 75 -13.90 -5.81 5.49
C ASN A 75 -12.78 -6.12 4.48
N GLY A 76 -12.86 -5.58 3.27
CA GLY A 76 -11.79 -5.66 2.28
C GLY A 76 -10.66 -4.66 2.56
N GLY A 77 -9.50 -4.94 1.98
CA GLY A 77 -8.29 -4.12 2.08
C GLY A 77 -7.20 -4.78 2.92
N TYR A 78 -5.98 -4.33 2.68
CA TYR A 78 -4.77 -4.77 3.35
C TYR A 78 -4.33 -3.76 4.39
N ARG A 79 -3.67 -4.25 5.42
CA ARG A 79 -3.14 -3.44 6.51
C ARG A 79 -1.63 -3.27 6.33
N VAL A 80 -1.21 -2.00 6.29
CA VAL A 80 0.19 -1.60 6.32
C VAL A 80 0.52 -1.16 7.73
N ARG A 81 1.45 -1.85 8.38
CA ARG A 81 1.96 -1.53 9.71
C ARG A 81 3.36 -0.94 9.61
N PHE A 82 3.72 -0.14 10.60
CA PHE A 82 5.02 0.52 10.66
C PHE A 82 5.75 0.07 11.93
N HIS A 83 6.93 -0.51 11.78
CA HIS A 83 7.78 -0.96 12.88
C HIS A 83 8.97 -0.01 13.03
N THR A 84 8.98 0.78 14.10
CA THR A 84 9.89 1.93 14.24
C THR A 84 11.17 1.61 15.00
N PHE A 85 11.34 0.38 15.52
CA PHE A 85 12.50 -0.03 16.32
C PHE A 85 12.87 0.94 17.47
N GLY A 86 11.87 1.30 18.28
CA GLY A 86 12.03 2.18 19.43
C GLY A 86 11.94 3.68 19.11
N GLY A 87 11.59 4.05 17.87
CA GLY A 87 11.10 5.41 17.57
C GLY A 87 9.64 5.62 17.99
N SER A 88 9.15 6.85 17.87
CA SER A 88 7.75 7.21 18.12
C SER A 88 6.79 6.35 17.30
N GLU A 89 5.58 6.13 17.83
CA GLU A 89 4.56 5.30 17.18
C GLU A 89 4.08 5.93 15.87
N VAL A 90 3.84 5.07 14.87
CA VAL A 90 3.28 5.46 13.57
C VAL A 90 2.01 4.65 13.33
N ALA A 91 0.90 5.34 13.08
CA ALA A 91 -0.39 4.70 12.89
C ALA A 91 -0.43 3.81 11.63
N SER A 92 -1.05 2.63 11.75
CA SER A 92 -1.25 1.73 10.61
C SER A 92 -2.23 2.30 9.60
N GLN A 93 -2.05 1.94 8.33
CA GLN A 93 -2.95 2.33 7.24
C GLN A 93 -3.72 1.11 6.71
N LYS A 94 -4.98 1.33 6.29
CA LYS A 94 -5.80 0.32 5.63
C LYS A 94 -6.08 0.76 4.20
N LEU A 95 -5.63 -0.02 3.24
CA LEU A 95 -5.58 0.35 1.81
C LEU A 95 -6.13 -0.78 0.95
N ARG A 96 -6.65 -0.47 -0.24
CA ARG A 96 -7.08 -1.49 -1.21
C ARG A 96 -5.89 -2.00 -2.02
N TYR A 97 -6.09 -3.16 -2.66
CA TYR A 97 -5.12 -3.70 -3.61
C TYR A 97 -4.78 -2.67 -4.69
N GLY A 98 -3.49 -2.45 -4.93
CA GLY A 98 -3.00 -1.56 -5.97
C GLY A 98 -2.98 -0.07 -5.60
N GLU A 99 -3.42 0.31 -4.40
CA GLU A 99 -3.29 1.69 -3.90
C GLU A 99 -1.88 1.98 -3.41
N LEU A 100 -1.50 3.25 -3.45
CA LEU A 100 -0.25 3.74 -2.86
C LEU A 100 -0.43 3.92 -1.35
N VAL A 101 0.62 3.63 -0.59
CA VAL A 101 0.68 3.94 0.85
C VAL A 101 0.93 5.42 1.01
N ALA A 102 0.17 6.11 1.88
CA ALA A 102 0.49 7.49 2.21
C ALA A 102 1.79 7.51 3.04
N GLU A 103 2.71 8.41 2.72
CA GLU A 103 3.93 8.54 3.53
C GLU A 103 3.55 8.98 4.95
N PRO A 104 3.95 8.23 6.00
CA PRO A 104 3.65 8.60 7.37
C PRO A 104 4.50 9.79 7.83
N GLU A 105 4.13 10.40 8.96
CA GLU A 105 5.06 11.30 9.65
C GLU A 105 6.35 10.57 10.03
N ILE A 106 7.48 11.27 9.89
CA ILE A 106 8.79 10.71 10.20
C ILE A 106 8.84 10.41 11.71
N PRO A 107 9.07 9.14 12.12
CA PRO A 107 9.18 8.82 13.52
C PRO A 107 10.39 9.51 14.14
N ILE A 108 10.37 9.70 15.46
CA ILE A 108 11.47 10.30 16.22
C ILE A 108 12.09 9.23 17.11
N LYS A 109 13.41 9.04 17.00
CA LYS A 109 14.20 8.16 17.86
C LYS A 109 15.41 8.94 18.41
N PRO A 110 15.47 9.23 19.73
CA PRO A 110 16.59 9.97 20.30
C PRO A 110 17.94 9.34 19.96
N GLY A 111 18.88 10.15 19.45
CA GLY A 111 20.23 9.71 19.09
C GLY A 111 20.37 9.07 17.73
N TYR A 112 19.28 8.99 16.97
CA TYR A 112 19.28 8.45 15.62
C TYR A 112 18.59 9.38 14.65
N LYS A 113 19.05 9.35 13.40
CA LYS A 113 18.42 10.01 12.27
C LYS A 113 17.67 8.96 11.45
N PHE A 114 16.40 9.23 11.16
CA PHE A 114 15.62 8.42 10.25
C PHE A 114 16.14 8.59 8.81
N GLU A 115 16.28 7.50 8.06
CA GLU A 115 16.67 7.58 6.64
C GLU A 115 15.54 7.20 5.71
N TYR A 116 14.97 5.99 5.86
CA TYR A 116 13.94 5.47 4.97
C TYR A 116 13.15 4.34 5.60
N TRP A 117 12.03 3.99 4.97
CA TRP A 117 11.28 2.77 5.24
C TRP A 117 11.73 1.67 4.29
N TYR A 118 11.80 0.44 4.77
CA TYR A 118 12.07 -0.74 3.95
C TYR A 118 11.05 -1.84 4.23
N GLN A 119 10.87 -2.72 3.25
CA GLN A 119 9.99 -3.89 3.35
C GLN A 119 10.81 -5.12 3.75
N GLU A 120 10.23 -6.00 4.56
CA GLU A 120 10.88 -7.20 5.13
C GLU A 120 11.98 -6.87 6.15
N GLU A 121 12.51 -7.89 6.84
CA GLU A 121 13.52 -7.66 7.88
C GLU A 121 14.90 -7.29 7.32
N GLU A 122 15.13 -7.46 6.01
CA GLU A 122 16.36 -7.08 5.33
C GLU A 122 16.28 -5.67 4.70
N PRO A 123 17.23 -4.76 4.98
CA PRO A 123 17.18 -3.35 4.56
C PRO A 123 17.36 -3.11 3.05
N ASN A 124 17.52 -4.17 2.25
CA ASN A 124 17.83 -4.06 0.82
C ASN A 124 16.62 -3.68 -0.04
N LEU A 125 15.39 -3.78 0.50
CA LEU A 125 14.15 -3.49 -0.22
C LEU A 125 13.51 -2.19 0.29
N ILE A 126 14.11 -1.05 -0.10
CA ILE A 126 13.60 0.28 0.26
C ILE A 126 12.20 0.47 -0.30
N TRP A 127 11.28 0.94 0.53
CA TRP A 127 9.91 1.25 0.15
C TRP A 127 9.81 2.68 -0.38
N ASN A 128 9.35 2.83 -1.62
CA ASN A 128 9.09 4.11 -2.25
C ASN A 128 7.58 4.38 -2.31
N PHE A 129 7.11 5.30 -1.46
CA PHE A 129 5.68 5.67 -1.34
C PHE A 129 5.07 6.24 -2.64
N SER A 130 5.89 6.74 -3.57
CA SER A 130 5.40 7.28 -4.86
C SER A 130 5.17 6.20 -5.92
N VAL A 131 5.76 5.01 -5.76
CA VAL A 131 5.80 3.97 -6.82
C VAL A 131 5.23 2.64 -6.34
N ASN A 132 5.56 2.23 -5.11
CA ASN A 132 5.15 0.94 -4.59
C ASN A 132 3.68 0.93 -4.20
N LYS A 133 2.99 -0.11 -4.67
CA LYS A 133 1.56 -0.33 -4.43
C LYS A 133 1.37 -1.47 -3.45
N VAL A 134 0.31 -1.38 -2.67
CA VAL A 134 -0.05 -2.43 -1.72
C VAL A 134 -0.57 -3.65 -2.47
N GLY A 135 0.16 -4.76 -2.36
CA GLY A 135 -0.24 -6.06 -2.89
C GLY A 135 -0.86 -7.00 -1.85
N GLY A 136 -0.65 -6.71 -0.56
CA GLY A 136 -1.00 -7.57 0.57
C GLY A 136 -0.78 -6.86 1.90
N ASP A 137 -1.09 -7.54 3.00
CA ASP A 137 -0.69 -7.08 4.34
C ASP A 137 0.84 -7.02 4.40
N LEU A 138 1.39 -5.90 4.86
CA LEU A 138 2.84 -5.72 4.95
C LEU A 138 3.23 -4.89 6.16
N ILE A 139 4.48 -5.08 6.59
CA ILE A 139 5.12 -4.30 7.65
C ILE A 139 6.27 -3.55 7.01
N LEU A 140 6.27 -2.23 7.17
CA LEU A 140 7.39 -1.36 6.81
C LEU A 140 8.24 -1.12 8.05
N TYR A 141 9.54 -1.27 7.90
CA TYR A 141 10.53 -1.17 8.95
C TYR A 141 11.33 0.12 8.79
N ALA A 142 11.53 0.85 9.90
CA ALA A 142 12.28 2.10 9.87
C ALA A 142 13.80 1.82 9.87
N HIS A 143 14.52 2.39 8.91
CA HIS A 143 15.97 2.42 8.90
C HIS A 143 16.49 3.66 9.64
N TRP A 144 17.47 3.44 10.52
CA TRP A 144 18.04 4.46 11.40
C TRP A 144 19.56 4.46 11.30
N VAL A 145 20.14 5.65 11.24
CA VAL A 145 21.59 5.84 11.38
C VAL A 145 21.89 6.61 12.67
N PRO A 146 22.93 6.25 13.43
CA PRO A 146 23.32 7.02 14.62
C PRO A 146 23.56 8.49 14.26
N ALA A 147 23.09 9.40 15.11
CA ALA A 147 23.24 10.82 14.88
C ALA A 147 24.70 11.26 15.05
N LYS A 148 25.13 12.19 14.20
CA LYS A 148 26.41 12.89 14.34
C LYS A 148 26.22 14.09 15.28
N ILE A 149 27.06 14.19 16.29
CA ILE A 149 27.00 15.18 17.35
C ILE A 149 28.24 16.07 17.25
N LEU A 150 28.02 17.38 17.25
CA LEU A 150 29.11 18.35 17.21
C LEU A 150 29.50 18.74 18.63
N VAL A 151 30.66 18.23 19.06
CA VAL A 151 31.25 18.49 20.37
C VAL A 151 32.02 19.80 20.33
N LYS A 152 31.62 20.74 21.18
CA LYS A 152 32.37 21.98 21.44
C LYS A 152 33.19 21.85 22.71
N PHE A 153 34.24 22.64 22.79
CA PHE A 153 35.15 22.64 23.94
C PHE A 153 35.17 24.02 24.58
N ASP A 154 34.95 24.04 25.88
CA ASP A 154 35.14 25.21 26.74
C ASP A 154 36.42 25.00 27.55
N LEU A 155 37.44 25.80 27.24
CA LEU A 155 38.76 25.67 27.87
C LEU A 155 38.80 26.11 29.34
N ASN A 156 37.73 26.73 29.85
CA ASN A 156 37.63 27.17 31.25
C ASN A 156 38.87 27.97 31.72
N GLY A 157 39.27 28.94 30.89
CA GLY A 157 40.44 29.79 31.10
C GLY A 157 41.79 29.15 30.77
N GLY A 158 41.80 27.97 30.12
CA GLY A 158 42.99 27.42 29.45
C GLY A 158 43.12 27.91 28.01
N THR A 159 44.19 27.49 27.36
CA THR A 159 44.48 27.72 25.94
C THR A 159 44.88 26.41 25.25
N THR A 160 44.93 26.39 23.93
CA THR A 160 45.60 25.32 23.18
C THR A 160 47.10 25.35 23.43
N THR A 161 47.80 24.29 23.02
CA THR A 161 49.27 24.23 23.01
C THR A 161 49.92 25.32 22.16
N GLU A 162 49.19 25.86 21.19
CA GLU A 162 49.60 26.96 20.31
C GLU A 162 49.21 28.35 20.88
N GLY A 163 48.54 28.40 22.04
CA GLY A 163 48.14 29.63 22.70
C GLY A 163 46.79 30.21 22.26
N SER A 164 45.95 29.46 21.53
CA SER A 164 44.59 29.88 21.17
C SER A 164 43.61 29.66 22.34
N GLU A 165 42.65 30.56 22.52
CA GLU A 165 41.56 30.39 23.51
C GLU A 165 40.38 29.57 22.97
N VAL A 166 40.39 29.23 21.68
CA VAL A 166 39.31 28.51 21.00
C VAL A 166 39.85 27.21 20.40
N LEU A 167 39.05 26.15 20.55
CA LEU A 167 39.24 24.86 19.89
C LEU A 167 38.17 24.66 18.82
N GLU A 168 38.59 24.05 17.71
CA GLU A 168 37.66 23.60 16.67
C GLU A 168 36.72 22.51 17.23
N PRO A 169 35.42 22.57 16.92
CA PRO A 169 34.49 21.52 17.31
C PRO A 169 34.85 20.18 16.67
N LYS A 170 34.54 19.09 17.39
CA LYS A 170 34.76 17.71 16.93
C LYS A 170 33.43 17.02 16.64
N GLU A 171 33.32 16.37 15.49
CA GLU A 171 32.19 15.48 15.21
C GLU A 171 32.41 14.11 15.87
N VAL A 172 31.40 13.62 16.60
CA VAL A 172 31.36 12.26 17.17
C VAL A 172 30.03 11.59 16.80
N VAL A 173 29.97 10.27 16.91
CA VAL A 173 28.77 9.48 16.56
C VAL A 173 28.08 9.00 17.83
N PHE A 174 26.76 9.13 17.88
CA PHE A 174 25.96 8.63 18.99
C PHE A 174 26.15 7.12 19.19
N ASN A 175 26.23 6.69 20.45
CA ASN A 175 26.50 5.31 20.85
C ASN A 175 27.88 4.76 20.45
N GLU A 176 28.78 5.63 20.00
CA GLU A 176 30.21 5.33 19.83
C GLU A 176 31.04 6.06 20.89
N THR A 177 32.34 5.77 20.95
CA THR A 177 33.26 6.43 21.89
C THR A 177 33.70 7.80 21.37
N TYR A 178 34.06 8.73 22.25
CA TYR A 178 34.57 10.05 21.83
C TYR A 178 35.85 9.99 20.99
N GLY A 179 36.67 8.94 21.15
CA GLY A 179 38.00 8.87 20.53
C GLY A 179 38.96 9.93 21.07
N GLU A 180 40.07 10.19 20.40
CA GLU A 180 41.10 11.12 20.89
C GLU A 180 40.55 12.54 21.13
N LEU A 181 40.76 13.08 22.33
CA LEU A 181 40.31 14.42 22.71
C LEU A 181 41.51 15.36 22.82
N PRO A 182 41.34 16.66 22.49
CA PRO A 182 42.41 17.63 22.62
C PRO A 182 42.82 17.82 24.09
N THR A 183 44.09 18.14 24.30
CA THR A 183 44.69 18.40 25.61
C THR A 183 45.13 19.86 25.72
N PRO A 184 44.29 20.73 26.30
CA PRO A 184 44.64 22.13 26.49
C PRO A 184 45.69 22.30 27.58
N VAL A 185 46.25 23.52 27.67
CA VAL A 185 47.20 23.93 28.72
C VAL A 185 46.66 25.15 29.47
N LYS A 186 46.99 25.26 30.76
CA LYS A 186 46.67 26.41 31.60
C LYS A 186 47.85 26.70 32.51
N LYS A 187 48.22 27.98 32.65
CA LYS A 187 49.39 28.40 33.42
C LYS A 187 49.23 27.97 34.89
N ALA A 188 50.25 27.28 35.41
CA ALA A 188 50.30 26.79 36.79
C ALA A 188 49.11 25.88 37.17
N SER A 189 48.58 25.10 36.23
CA SER A 189 47.56 24.09 36.50
C SER A 189 47.79 22.85 35.64
N THR A 190 47.30 21.69 36.09
CA THR A 190 47.36 20.42 35.37
C THR A 190 45.98 20.08 34.81
N PHE A 191 45.90 19.75 33.51
CA PHE A 191 44.67 19.29 32.88
C PHE A 191 44.29 17.90 33.41
N THR A 192 43.10 17.73 33.98
CA THR A 192 42.64 16.44 34.54
C THR A 192 41.68 15.72 33.62
N GLY A 193 41.07 16.41 32.67
CA GLY A 193 40.12 15.82 31.72
C GLY A 193 39.01 16.78 31.33
N TRP A 194 38.11 16.28 30.49
CA TRP A 194 36.90 16.98 30.09
C TRP A 194 35.75 16.59 31.03
N GLU A 195 34.89 17.53 31.39
CA GLU A 195 33.64 17.27 32.10
C GLU A 195 32.46 17.61 31.20
N TYR A 196 31.43 16.76 31.23
CA TYR A 196 30.15 17.04 30.61
C TYR A 196 29.02 16.51 31.49
N SER A 197 28.05 17.38 31.80
CA SER A 197 26.90 17.05 32.65
C SER A 197 27.29 16.40 34.00
N GLY A 198 28.41 16.84 34.61
CA GLY A 198 28.89 16.33 35.89
C GLY A 198 29.67 15.01 35.83
N ALA A 199 29.91 14.46 34.63
CA ALA A 199 30.74 13.27 34.43
C ALA A 199 32.06 13.63 33.74
N ILE A 200 33.15 13.00 34.15
CA ILE A 200 34.43 13.09 33.43
C ILE A 200 34.33 12.26 32.15
N ILE A 201 34.70 12.88 31.03
CA ILE A 201 34.69 12.34 29.69
C ILE A 201 36.12 12.05 29.24
N THR A 202 36.31 10.83 28.79
CA THR A 202 37.57 10.28 28.26
C THR A 202 37.37 9.81 26.82
N SER A 203 38.45 9.41 26.15
CA SER A 203 38.38 8.93 24.77
C SER A 203 37.57 7.64 24.61
N ASP A 204 37.50 6.82 25.65
CA ASP A 204 36.74 5.56 25.73
C ASP A 204 35.32 5.73 26.27
N SER A 205 34.95 6.93 26.75
CA SER A 205 33.58 7.22 27.15
C SER A 205 32.62 7.13 25.95
N THR A 206 31.43 6.55 26.14
CA THR A 206 30.41 6.44 25.08
C THR A 206 29.52 7.69 25.02
N VAL A 207 29.17 8.12 23.82
CA VAL A 207 28.30 9.27 23.58
C VAL A 207 26.82 8.86 23.68
N TRP A 208 26.12 9.32 24.72
CA TRP A 208 24.71 8.97 24.98
C TRP A 208 23.75 10.18 25.06
N MET A 209 24.25 11.40 24.85
CA MET A 209 23.45 12.64 24.87
C MET A 209 23.45 13.29 23.50
N THR A 210 22.31 13.88 23.12
CA THR A 210 22.03 14.30 21.73
C THR A 210 21.70 15.79 21.62
N GLY A 211 21.91 16.53 22.71
CA GLY A 211 21.64 17.97 22.81
C GLY A 211 22.88 18.82 22.57
N GLU A 212 22.87 20.03 23.12
CA GLU A 212 24.05 20.89 23.15
C GLU A 212 25.19 20.20 23.89
N HIS A 213 26.30 19.98 23.18
CA HIS A 213 27.37 19.09 23.64
C HIS A 213 28.67 19.87 23.84
N VAL A 214 28.82 20.48 25.02
CA VAL A 214 29.97 21.33 25.36
C VAL A 214 30.77 20.69 26.49
N LEU A 215 31.96 20.19 26.17
CA LEU A 215 32.90 19.63 27.14
C LEU A 215 33.68 20.76 27.80
N LYS A 216 33.71 20.78 29.14
CA LYS A 216 34.43 21.80 29.92
C LYS A 216 35.74 21.24 30.44
N ALA A 217 36.82 22.00 30.29
CA ALA A 217 38.12 21.58 30.80
C ALA A 217 38.15 21.65 32.33
N VAL A 218 38.59 20.56 32.95
CA VAL A 218 38.83 20.47 34.40
C VAL A 218 40.33 20.57 34.67
N TRP A 219 40.66 21.34 35.70
CA TRP A 219 42.01 21.70 36.07
C TRP A 219 42.26 21.39 37.54
N ASN A 220 43.45 20.91 37.86
CA ASN A 220 43.96 20.80 39.23
C ASN A 220 45.11 21.80 39.44
N GLU A 221 45.15 22.45 40.60
CA GLU A 221 46.22 23.36 41.02
C GLU A 221 47.50 22.63 41.42
#